data_AF-A0A1Q3WXY0-F1
#
_entry.id   AF-A0A1Q3WXY0-F1
#
_cell.length_a   1.000
_cell.length_b   1.000
_cell.length_c   1.000
_cell.angle_alpha   90.00
_cell.angle_beta   90.00
_cell.angle_gamma   90.00
#
_symmetry.space_group_name_H-M   'P 1'
#
loop_
_entity.id
_entity.type
_entity.pdbx_description
1 polymer ?
#
loop_
_entity_poly.entity_id
_entity_poly.type
_entity_poly.pdbx_seq_one_letter_code
_entity_poly.pdbx_strand_id
1 'polypeptide(L)'
;MLGLFAGRKQYFQYLDRYQSFTKRLFLYVGLLIVAVGSLYVCMIVASRLYRFPTLLMSQVVPLLHDTAKAGLTVGYIAGFTLLLYRYRSTRFVAWLSRVGQMALTHYVLQSLMGTLIFYGYGLGLMSQVSVTIAASLAIPMFGFQLLVSHWWLKHFRYGPFEWVWRSLTYLRWQPMGRHAAASAVEPVKVRVTH
;
A
#
# COMPACT_ATOMS: atom_id res chain seq x y z
N MET A 1 -14.54 3.20 2.67
CA MET A 1 -15.85 2.61 2.36
C MET A 1 -15.84 1.71 1.11
N LEU A 2 -15.22 2.13 -0.01
CA LEU A 2 -15.14 1.32 -1.24
C LEU A 2 -14.43 -0.04 -1.08
N GLY A 3 -13.37 -0.11 -0.26
CA GLY A 3 -12.65 -1.38 -0.01
C GLY A 3 -13.48 -2.43 0.75
N LEU A 4 -14.35 -2.00 1.69
CA LEU A 4 -15.25 -2.90 2.42
C LEU A 4 -16.35 -3.45 1.51
N PHE A 5 -16.82 -2.65 0.56
CA PHE A 5 -17.80 -3.05 -0.45
C PHE A 5 -17.21 -4.03 -1.48
N ALA A 6 -15.99 -3.78 -1.96
CA ALA A 6 -15.25 -4.69 -2.84
C ALA A 6 -14.93 -6.04 -2.17
N GLY A 7 -14.65 -6.02 -0.86
CA GLY A 7 -14.44 -7.22 -0.05
C GLY A 7 -15.72 -8.05 0.14
N ARG A 8 -16.85 -7.41 0.46
CA ARG A 8 -18.15 -8.11 0.62
C ARG A 8 -18.68 -8.71 -0.68
N LYS A 9 -18.43 -8.08 -1.83
CA LYS A 9 -18.78 -8.64 -3.15
C LYS A 9 -17.79 -9.67 -3.70
N GLN A 10 -16.77 -10.08 -2.92
CA GLN A 10 -15.74 -11.03 -3.34
C GLN A 10 -15.12 -10.72 -4.71
N TYR A 11 -14.95 -9.43 -5.02
CA TYR A 11 -14.50 -8.96 -6.34
C TYR A 11 -13.15 -9.58 -6.75
N PHE A 12 -12.30 -9.87 -5.76
CA PHE A 12 -10.98 -10.51 -5.93
C PHE A 12 -11.03 -12.04 -6.11
N GLN A 13 -12.15 -12.70 -5.82
CA GLN A 13 -12.33 -14.14 -6.09
C GLN A 13 -12.93 -14.40 -7.48
N TYR A 14 -13.67 -13.44 -8.05
CA TYR A 14 -14.24 -13.51 -9.41
C TYR A 14 -13.53 -12.57 -10.40
N LEU A 15 -12.21 -12.42 -10.29
CA LEU A 15 -11.42 -11.54 -11.16
C LEU A 15 -11.59 -11.88 -12.65
N ASP A 16 -11.77 -13.16 -12.99
CA ASP A 16 -12.01 -13.63 -14.36
C ASP A 16 -13.22 -12.98 -15.02
N ARG A 17 -14.28 -12.72 -14.26
CA ARG A 17 -15.53 -12.15 -14.78
C ARG A 17 -15.47 -10.64 -14.99
N TYR A 18 -14.56 -9.92 -14.30
CA TYR A 18 -14.50 -8.46 -14.32
C TYR A 18 -13.29 -7.86 -15.05
N GLN A 19 -12.41 -8.66 -15.65
CA GLN A 19 -11.19 -8.13 -16.29
C GLN A 19 -11.49 -7.11 -17.39
N SER A 20 -12.49 -7.36 -18.23
CA SER A 20 -12.87 -6.45 -19.31
C SER A 20 -13.37 -5.11 -18.77
N PHE A 21 -14.08 -5.13 -17.63
CA PHE A 21 -14.49 -3.93 -16.93
C PHE A 21 -13.28 -3.20 -16.32
N THR A 22 -12.37 -3.91 -15.63
CA THR A 22 -11.18 -3.31 -15.00
C THR A 22 -10.23 -2.72 -16.04
N LYS A 23 -10.05 -3.36 -17.20
CA LYS A 23 -9.24 -2.82 -18.31
C LYS A 23 -9.86 -1.56 -18.91
N ARG A 24 -11.17 -1.55 -19.15
CA ARG A 24 -11.90 -0.36 -19.61
C ARG A 24 -11.81 0.76 -18.58
N LEU A 25 -12.02 0.46 -17.30
CA LEU A 25 -11.87 1.41 -16.20
C LEU A 25 -10.45 2.00 -16.15
N PHE A 26 -9.41 1.17 -16.25
CA PHE A 26 -8.02 1.63 -16.29
C PHE A 26 -7.75 2.56 -17.48
N LEU A 27 -8.26 2.22 -18.67
CA LEU A 27 -8.13 3.05 -19.87
C LEU A 27 -8.89 4.38 -19.74
N TYR A 28 -10.15 4.37 -19.28
CA TYR A 28 -10.95 5.58 -19.11
C TYR A 28 -10.37 6.50 -18.03
N VAL A 29 -9.90 5.93 -16.92
CA VAL A 29 -9.23 6.69 -15.85
C VAL A 29 -7.89 7.25 -16.35
N GLY A 30 -7.12 6.46 -17.10
CA GLY A 30 -5.89 6.94 -17.74
C GLY A 30 -6.14 8.10 -18.70
N LEU A 31 -7.15 7.98 -19.56
CA LEU A 31 -7.55 9.03 -20.48
C LEU A 31 -8.05 10.29 -19.75
N LEU A 32 -8.81 10.13 -18.67
CA LEU A 32 -9.26 11.23 -17.81
C LEU A 32 -8.08 11.94 -17.16
N ILE A 33 -7.08 11.22 -16.66
CA ILE A 33 -5.85 11.81 -16.08
C ILE A 33 -5.09 12.61 -17.14
N VAL A 34 -4.92 12.06 -18.35
CA VAL A 34 -4.25 12.76 -19.46
C VAL A 34 -5.01 14.03 -19.86
N ALA A 35 -6.34 13.97 -19.94
CA ALA A 35 -7.18 15.11 -20.25
C ALA A 35 -7.10 16.21 -19.17
N VAL A 36 -7.21 15.83 -17.88
CA VAL A 36 -7.10 16.76 -16.75
C VAL A 36 -5.68 17.36 -16.64
N GLY A 37 -4.64 16.56 -16.88
CA GLY A 37 -3.26 17.02 -16.89
C GLY A 37 -2.97 17.98 -18.05
N SER A 38 -3.48 17.68 -19.25
CA SER A 38 -3.38 18.57 -20.41
C SER A 38 -4.11 19.90 -20.16
N LEU A 39 -5.32 19.84 -19.59
CA LEU A 39 -6.09 21.03 -19.20
C LEU A 39 -5.36 21.87 -18.14
N TYR A 40 -4.71 21.23 -17.16
CA TYR A 40 -3.91 21.91 -16.15
C TYR A 40 -2.71 22.65 -16.76
N VAL A 41 -1.96 21.99 -17.65
CA VAL A 41 -0.83 22.63 -18.37
C VAL A 41 -1.33 23.77 -19.25
N CYS A 42 -2.44 23.59 -19.96
CA CYS A 42 -3.09 24.64 -20.76
C CYS A 42 -3.47 25.85 -19.90
N MET A 43 -4.10 25.64 -18.74
CA MET A 43 -4.44 26.69 -17.78
C MET A 43 -3.21 27.47 -17.30
N ILE A 44 -2.10 26.79 -17.00
CA ILE A 44 -0.84 27.45 -16.62
C ILE A 44 -0.31 28.31 -17.77
N VAL A 45 -0.22 27.76 -18.98
CA VAL A 45 0.30 28.50 -20.15
C VAL A 45 -0.60 29.69 -20.48
N ALA A 46 -1.92 29.50 -20.48
CA ALA A 46 -2.89 30.57 -20.71
C ALA A 46 -2.82 31.66 -19.63
N SER A 47 -2.61 31.29 -18.36
CA SER A 47 -2.43 32.25 -17.26
C SER A 47 -1.21 33.15 -17.46
N ARG A 48 -0.14 32.62 -18.06
CA ARG A 48 1.10 33.37 -18.37
C ARG A 48 0.92 34.29 -19.58
N LEU A 49 0.14 33.87 -20.58
CA LEU A 49 -0.07 34.62 -21.82
C LEU A 49 -1.13 35.71 -21.69
N TYR A 50 -2.23 35.47 -20.96
CA TYR A 50 -3.41 36.34 -20.95
C TYR A 50 -3.64 37.07 -19.62
N ARG A 51 -2.74 36.95 -18.62
CA ARG A 51 -2.89 37.54 -17.26
C ARG A 51 -4.29 37.30 -16.66
N PHE A 52 -4.67 36.03 -16.55
CA PHE A 52 -5.94 35.64 -15.93
C PHE A 52 -6.07 36.13 -14.47
N PRO A 53 -7.30 36.37 -13.97
CA PRO A 53 -7.52 36.76 -12.58
C PRO A 53 -6.97 35.69 -11.62
N THR A 54 -6.12 36.12 -10.67
CA THR A 54 -5.50 35.24 -9.67
C THR A 54 -6.52 34.47 -8.83
N LEU A 55 -7.71 35.04 -8.63
CA LEU A 55 -8.79 34.46 -7.84
C LEU A 55 -9.48 33.25 -8.52
N LEU A 56 -9.54 33.21 -9.84
CA LEU A 56 -10.10 32.06 -10.58
C LEU A 56 -9.10 30.89 -10.58
N MET A 57 -7.82 31.20 -10.73
CA MET A 57 -6.74 30.21 -10.69
C MET A 57 -6.63 29.51 -9.33
N SER A 58 -6.83 30.24 -8.22
CA SER A 58 -6.73 29.68 -6.87
C SER A 58 -7.84 28.69 -6.52
N GLN A 59 -8.98 28.72 -7.20
CA GLN A 59 -10.09 27.79 -7.00
C GLN A 59 -10.02 26.59 -7.97
N VAL A 60 -9.69 26.84 -9.24
CA VAL A 60 -9.72 25.81 -10.29
C VAL A 60 -8.52 24.87 -10.23
N VAL A 61 -7.33 25.39 -9.95
CA VAL A 61 -6.09 24.58 -9.93
C VAL A 61 -6.12 23.48 -8.85
N PRO A 62 -6.48 23.76 -7.59
CA PRO A 62 -6.57 22.71 -6.57
C PRO A 62 -7.60 21.64 -6.91
N LEU A 63 -8.76 22.03 -7.47
CA LEU A 63 -9.81 21.09 -7.86
C LEU A 63 -9.35 20.13 -8.95
N LEU A 64 -8.64 20.64 -9.97
CA LEU A 64 -8.03 19.81 -11.00
C LEU A 64 -6.99 18.85 -10.41
N HIS A 65 -6.17 19.34 -9.49
CA HIS A 65 -5.14 18.54 -8.84
C HIS A 65 -5.73 17.41 -7.99
N ASP A 66 -6.77 17.68 -7.20
CA ASP A 66 -7.41 16.66 -6.36
C ASP A 66 -8.20 15.65 -7.20
N THR A 67 -8.81 16.09 -8.31
CA THR A 67 -9.43 15.19 -9.30
C THR A 67 -8.40 14.28 -9.94
N ALA A 68 -7.23 14.83 -10.33
CA ALA A 68 -6.13 14.05 -10.90
C ALA A 68 -5.59 13.01 -9.90
N LYS A 69 -5.41 13.37 -8.62
CA LYS A 69 -5.00 12.44 -7.56
C LYS A 69 -6.03 11.32 -7.32
N ALA A 70 -7.32 11.67 -7.31
CA ALA A 70 -8.39 10.69 -7.17
C ALA A 70 -8.39 9.71 -8.35
N GLY A 71 -8.24 10.24 -9.58
CA GLY A 71 -8.07 9.44 -10.79
C GLY A 71 -6.87 8.51 -10.70
N LEU A 72 -5.69 9.04 -10.33
CA LEU A 72 -4.47 8.23 -10.15
C LEU A 72 -4.66 7.11 -9.13
N THR A 73 -5.36 7.37 -8.02
CA THR A 73 -5.65 6.35 -7.02
C THR A 73 -6.46 5.19 -7.60
N VAL A 74 -7.53 5.51 -8.34
CA VAL A 74 -8.33 4.49 -9.03
C VAL A 74 -7.52 3.76 -10.11
N GLY A 75 -6.69 4.50 -10.86
CA GLY A 75 -5.79 3.97 -11.87
C GLY A 75 -4.78 2.98 -11.29
N TYR A 76 -4.14 3.33 -10.17
CA TYR A 76 -3.25 2.43 -9.44
C TYR A 76 -3.97 1.18 -8.95
N ILE A 77 -5.14 1.32 -8.33
CA ILE A 77 -5.91 0.15 -7.87
C ILE A 77 -6.27 -0.77 -9.04
N ALA A 78 -6.76 -0.22 -10.16
CA ALA A 78 -7.11 -0.99 -11.34
C ALA A 78 -5.88 -1.66 -11.98
N GLY A 79 -4.78 -0.92 -12.10
CA GLY A 79 -3.52 -1.40 -12.65
C GLY A 79 -2.89 -2.50 -11.79
N PHE A 80 -2.77 -2.29 -10.48
CA PHE A 80 -2.29 -3.30 -9.55
C PHE A 80 -3.18 -4.55 -9.53
N THR A 81 -4.50 -4.38 -9.60
CA THR A 81 -5.43 -5.51 -9.67
C THR A 81 -5.20 -6.35 -10.94
N LEU A 82 -5.01 -5.69 -12.09
CA LEU A 82 -4.74 -6.37 -13.35
C LEU A 82 -3.36 -7.06 -13.35
N LEU A 83 -2.36 -6.40 -12.77
CA LEU A 83 -0.99 -6.92 -12.64
C LEU A 83 -0.97 -8.15 -11.72
N LEU A 84 -1.58 -8.06 -10.55
CA LEU A 84 -1.68 -9.17 -9.60
C LEU A 84 -2.50 -10.34 -10.16
N TYR A 85 -3.52 -10.05 -10.98
CA TYR A 85 -4.25 -11.08 -11.69
C TYR A 85 -3.35 -11.82 -12.69
N ARG A 86 -2.60 -11.09 -13.54
CA ARG A 86 -1.70 -11.68 -14.55
C ARG A 86 -0.56 -12.50 -13.92
N TYR A 87 -0.03 -12.04 -12.79
CA TYR A 87 1.15 -12.63 -12.13
C TYR A 87 0.81 -13.40 -10.85
N ARG A 88 -0.46 -13.77 -10.64
CA ARG A 88 -0.97 -14.43 -9.43
C ARG A 88 -0.14 -15.65 -9.00
N SER A 89 0.38 -16.40 -9.97
CA SER A 89 1.15 -17.65 -9.73
C SER A 89 2.66 -17.43 -9.59
N THR A 90 3.15 -16.19 -9.67
CA THR A 90 4.59 -15.93 -9.62
C THR A 90 5.14 -15.88 -8.20
N ARG A 91 6.40 -16.28 -8.05
CA ARG A 91 7.16 -16.13 -6.79
C ARG A 91 7.21 -14.68 -6.31
N PHE A 92 7.12 -13.71 -7.22
CA PHE A 92 7.09 -12.29 -6.89
C PHE A 92 5.85 -11.89 -6.10
N VAL A 93 4.65 -12.35 -6.51
CA VAL A 93 3.40 -12.07 -5.76
C VAL A 93 3.42 -12.74 -4.38
N ALA A 94 3.97 -13.96 -4.29
CA ALA A 94 4.16 -14.64 -3.01
C ALA A 94 5.11 -13.87 -2.08
N TRP A 95 6.18 -13.30 -2.63
CA TRP A 95 7.14 -12.45 -1.90
C TRP A 95 6.48 -11.14 -1.44
N LEU A 96 5.74 -10.46 -2.32
CA LEU A 96 4.99 -9.24 -1.99
C LEU A 96 3.91 -9.49 -0.92
N SER A 97 3.27 -10.66 -0.95
CA SER A 97 2.31 -11.07 0.08
C SER A 97 2.94 -11.20 1.46
N ARG A 98 4.21 -11.63 1.55
CA ARG A 98 4.95 -11.66 2.83
C ARG A 98 5.23 -10.26 3.34
N VAL A 99 5.68 -9.36 2.48
CA VAL A 99 5.89 -7.94 2.83
C VAL A 99 4.60 -7.30 3.33
N GLY A 100 3.47 -7.56 2.65
CA GLY A 100 2.15 -7.06 3.05
C GLY A 100 1.66 -7.59 4.40
N GLN A 101 2.14 -8.75 4.87
CA GLN A 101 1.81 -9.28 6.21
C GLN A 101 2.47 -8.48 7.35
N MET A 102 3.49 -7.68 7.03
CA MET A 102 4.22 -6.83 7.98
C MET A 102 4.08 -5.33 7.67
N ALA A 103 2.99 -4.93 6.98
CA ALA A 103 2.79 -3.55 6.54
C ALA A 103 2.76 -2.53 7.68
N LEU A 104 2.09 -2.85 8.80
CA LEU A 104 2.05 -1.99 10.00
C LEU A 104 3.43 -1.92 10.66
N THR A 105 4.10 -3.06 10.78
CA THR A 105 5.48 -3.10 11.32
C THR A 105 6.42 -2.24 10.47
N HIS A 106 6.36 -2.36 9.14
CA HIS A 106 7.20 -1.58 8.24
C HIS A 106 6.91 -0.08 8.35
N TYR A 107 5.63 0.31 8.43
CA TYR A 107 5.24 1.70 8.60
C TYR A 107 5.81 2.29 9.90
N VAL A 108 5.70 1.57 11.02
CA VAL A 108 6.22 2.01 12.31
C VAL A 108 7.74 2.08 12.29
N LEU A 109 8.42 1.05 11.77
CA LEU A 109 9.88 1.04 11.65
C LEU A 109 10.40 2.16 10.77
N GLN A 110 9.77 2.40 9.61
CA GLN A 110 10.17 3.48 8.71
C GLN A 110 9.97 4.85 9.37
N SER A 111 8.88 5.05 10.11
CA SER A 111 8.63 6.30 10.85
C SER A 111 9.63 6.49 11.99
N LEU A 112 9.93 5.43 12.74
CA LEU A 112 10.90 5.46 13.82
C LEU A 112 12.30 5.76 13.29
N MET A 113 12.73 5.06 12.24
CA MET A 113 14.04 5.32 11.64
C MET A 113 14.10 6.72 11.01
N GLY A 114 13.04 7.16 10.32
CA GLY A 114 12.97 8.49 9.74
C GLY A 114 13.06 9.58 10.80
N THR A 115 12.33 9.44 11.90
CA THR A 115 12.43 10.38 13.02
C THR A 115 13.80 10.33 13.70
N LEU A 116 14.38 9.17 13.95
CA LEU A 116 15.74 9.05 14.51
C LEU A 116 16.83 9.64 13.61
N ILE A 117 16.67 9.57 12.29
CA ILE A 117 17.67 10.11 11.35
C ILE A 117 17.50 11.62 11.18
N PHE A 118 16.27 12.08 10.99
CA PHE A 118 16.01 13.46 10.61
C PHE A 118 15.72 14.39 11.79
N TYR A 119 14.98 13.96 12.82
CA TYR A 119 14.63 14.86 13.93
C TYR A 119 15.83 15.19 14.82
N GLY A 120 15.79 16.38 15.42
CA GLY A 120 16.88 16.96 16.23
C GLY A 120 17.21 16.21 17.52
N TYR A 121 16.38 15.27 17.97
CA TYR A 121 16.70 14.38 19.11
C TYR A 121 17.43 13.09 18.68
N GLY A 122 17.61 12.87 17.38
CA GLY A 122 18.37 11.75 16.82
C GLY A 122 19.68 12.24 16.20
N LEU A 123 19.86 12.05 14.89
CA LEU A 123 21.05 12.54 14.16
C LEU A 123 20.92 14.01 13.69
N GLY A 124 19.71 14.59 13.72
CA GLY A 124 19.49 16.01 13.39
C GLY A 124 19.76 16.39 11.93
N LEU A 125 19.72 15.43 11.00
CA LEU A 125 20.09 15.64 9.58
C LEU A 125 19.05 16.43 8.77
N MET A 126 17.88 16.75 9.33
CA MET A 126 16.77 17.38 8.61
C MET A 126 17.09 18.76 8.01
N SER A 127 18.07 19.49 8.55
CA SER A 127 18.54 20.77 8.01
C SER A 127 19.85 20.68 7.24
N GLN A 128 20.53 19.52 7.25
CA GLN A 128 21.90 19.36 6.74
C GLN A 128 21.98 18.50 5.46
N VAL A 129 20.90 17.79 5.13
CA VAL A 129 20.91 16.78 4.08
C VAL A 129 19.99 17.16 2.93
N SER A 130 20.52 17.13 1.72
CA SER A 130 19.72 17.38 0.51
C SER A 130 18.71 16.25 0.30
N VAL A 131 17.59 16.57 -0.38
CA VAL A 131 16.53 15.60 -0.70
C VAL A 131 17.10 14.36 -1.43
N THR A 132 18.11 14.55 -2.27
CA THR A 132 18.77 13.46 -2.99
C THR A 132 19.48 12.49 -2.06
N ILE A 133 20.18 12.99 -1.04
CA ILE A 133 20.90 12.16 -0.06
C ILE A 133 19.90 11.47 0.88
N ALA A 134 18.83 12.16 1.27
CA ALA A 134 17.75 11.54 2.03
C ALA A 134 17.08 10.38 1.26
N ALA A 135 16.84 10.58 -0.04
CA ALA A 135 16.28 9.55 -0.91
C ALA A 135 17.24 8.37 -1.10
N SER A 136 18.55 8.63 -1.26
CA SER A 136 19.53 7.56 -1.41
C SER A 136 19.68 6.72 -0.14
N LEU A 137 19.52 7.32 1.04
CA LEU A 137 19.52 6.61 2.33
C LEU A 137 18.26 5.72 2.53
N ALA A 138 17.12 6.12 1.96
CA ALA A 138 15.88 5.35 2.06
C ALA A 138 15.97 3.98 1.35
N ILE A 139 16.73 3.88 0.25
CA ILE A 139 16.89 2.64 -0.53
C ILE A 139 17.50 1.50 0.31
N PRO A 140 18.69 1.65 0.92
CA PRO A 140 19.28 0.59 1.74
C PRO A 140 18.47 0.33 3.02
N MET A 141 17.82 1.34 3.60
CA MET A 141 16.94 1.15 4.76
C MET A 141 15.75 0.24 4.41
N PHE A 142 15.09 0.52 3.28
CA PHE A 142 13.98 -0.30 2.81
C PHE A 142 14.44 -1.71 2.42
N GLY A 143 15.59 -1.82 1.76
CA GLY A 143 16.22 -3.11 1.46
C GLY A 143 16.48 -3.93 2.73
N PHE A 144 17.07 -3.32 3.76
CA PHE A 144 17.31 -3.96 5.05
C PHE A 144 16.00 -4.43 5.70
N GLN A 145 14.96 -3.58 5.73
CA GLN A 145 13.65 -3.94 6.27
C GLN A 145 13.03 -5.14 5.54
N LEU A 146 13.18 -5.21 4.21
CA LEU A 146 12.73 -6.35 3.42
C LEU A 146 13.45 -7.65 3.77
N LEU A 147 14.77 -7.60 3.98
CA LEU A 147 15.53 -8.79 4.38
C LEU A 147 15.11 -9.26 5.78
N VAL A 148 15.01 -8.33 6.73
CA VAL A 148 14.58 -8.62 8.11
C VAL A 148 13.17 -9.20 8.13
N SER A 149 12.23 -8.66 7.34
CA SER A 149 10.86 -9.16 7.29
C SER A 149 10.76 -10.57 6.72
N HIS A 150 11.57 -10.89 5.71
CA HIS A 150 11.66 -12.24 5.15
C HIS A 150 12.22 -13.25 6.15
N TRP A 151 13.29 -12.86 6.84
CA TRP A 151 13.89 -13.69 7.89
C TRP A 151 12.93 -13.88 9.06
N TRP A 152 12.23 -12.82 9.47
CA TRP A 152 11.25 -12.84 10.56
C TRP A 152 10.08 -13.78 10.25
N LEU A 153 9.46 -13.64 9.08
CA LEU A 153 8.32 -14.47 8.67
C LEU A 153 8.69 -15.94 8.42
N LYS A 154 9.98 -16.28 8.33
CA LYS A 154 10.42 -17.68 8.34
C LYS A 154 10.11 -18.35 9.69
N HIS A 155 10.21 -17.59 10.79
CA HIS A 155 10.05 -18.08 12.16
C HIS A 155 8.66 -17.77 12.73
N PHE A 156 8.12 -16.60 12.43
CA PHE A 156 6.85 -16.08 12.99
C PHE A 156 5.76 -15.94 11.92
N ARG A 157 4.48 -16.03 12.33
CA ARG A 157 3.32 -15.90 11.42
C ARG A 157 2.92 -14.46 11.12
N TYR A 158 3.27 -13.53 12.00
CA TYR A 158 2.85 -12.14 11.96
C TYR A 158 4.05 -11.24 12.25
N GLY A 159 3.99 -9.99 11.74
CA GLY A 159 4.88 -8.96 12.25
C GLY A 159 4.57 -8.64 13.72
N PRO A 160 5.54 -8.11 14.46
CA PRO A 160 5.40 -7.79 15.87
C PRO A 160 4.23 -6.84 16.13
N PHE A 161 4.10 -5.76 15.36
CA PHE A 161 3.02 -4.80 15.54
C PHE A 161 1.66 -5.34 15.09
N GLU A 162 1.61 -6.13 14.02
CA GLU A 162 0.39 -6.79 13.59
C GLU A 162 -0.12 -7.79 14.64
N TRP A 163 0.80 -8.49 15.30
CA TRP A 163 0.48 -9.41 16.38
C TRP A 163 -0.07 -8.69 17.61
N VAL A 164 0.56 -7.58 18.02
CA VAL A 164 0.05 -6.72 19.10
C VAL A 164 -1.34 -6.22 18.74
N TRP A 165 -1.51 -5.66 17.54
CA TRP A 165 -2.79 -5.11 17.07
C TRP A 165 -3.90 -6.17 17.05
N ARG A 166 -3.63 -7.38 16.55
CA ARG A 166 -4.60 -8.48 16.54
C ARG A 166 -4.92 -8.96 17.96
N SER A 167 -3.91 -9.10 18.81
CA SER A 167 -4.12 -9.56 20.19
C SER A 167 -4.95 -8.55 20.97
N LEU A 168 -4.76 -7.25 20.73
CA LEU A 168 -5.56 -6.18 21.30
C LEU A 168 -7.00 -6.19 20.75
N THR A 169 -7.17 -6.31 19.43
CA THR A 169 -8.50 -6.29 18.78
C THR A 169 -9.38 -7.45 19.25
N TYR A 170 -8.80 -8.64 19.43
CA TYR A 170 -9.54 -9.83 19.88
C TYR A 170 -9.48 -10.04 21.40
N LEU A 171 -8.79 -9.17 22.15
CA LEU A 171 -8.46 -9.35 23.58
C LEU A 171 -7.95 -10.77 23.91
N ARG A 172 -7.22 -11.39 22.98
CA ARG A 172 -6.70 -12.76 23.09
C ARG A 172 -5.32 -12.84 22.48
N TRP A 173 -4.35 -13.33 23.26
CA TRP A 173 -2.99 -13.56 22.80
C TRP A 173 -2.96 -14.58 21.67
N GLN A 174 -2.58 -14.13 20.47
CA GLN A 174 -2.50 -15.01 19.30
C GLN A 174 -1.17 -15.80 19.32
N PRO A 175 -1.13 -17.06 18.86
CA PRO A 175 0.13 -17.79 18.77
C PRO A 175 1.02 -17.18 17.68
N MET A 176 2.20 -16.72 18.08
CA MET A 176 3.13 -16.00 17.20
C MET A 176 4.01 -16.94 16.35
N GLY A 177 4.36 -18.11 16.90
CA GLY A 177 5.23 -19.10 16.26
C GLY A 177 4.51 -19.97 15.23
N ARG A 178 5.15 -20.24 14.09
CA ARG A 178 4.61 -21.17 13.07
C ARG A 178 4.47 -22.61 13.58
N HIS A 179 5.28 -23.03 14.55
CA HIS A 179 5.34 -24.41 15.04
C HIS A 179 4.34 -24.73 16.16
N ALA A 180 3.82 -23.72 16.87
CA ALA A 180 2.92 -23.93 18.02
C ALA A 180 1.52 -24.44 17.64
N ALA A 181 1.12 -24.35 16.37
CA ALA A 181 -0.21 -24.78 15.91
C ALA A 181 -0.27 -26.26 15.48
N ALA A 182 0.87 -26.88 15.14
CA ALA A 182 0.90 -28.28 14.75
C ALA A 182 0.65 -29.23 15.94
N SER A 183 0.92 -28.77 17.16
CA SER A 183 0.73 -29.50 18.40
C SER A 183 -0.67 -29.36 19.02
N ALA A 184 -1.54 -28.49 18.47
CA ALA A 184 -2.87 -28.22 19.02
C ALA A 184 -4.01 -28.95 18.28
N VAL A 185 -3.72 -29.71 17.23
CA VAL A 185 -4.70 -30.60 16.58
C VAL A 185 -4.61 -31.97 17.24
N GLU A 186 -5.15 -32.05 18.45
CA GLU A 186 -5.41 -33.35 19.08
C GLU A 186 -6.48 -34.07 18.24
N PRO A 187 -6.24 -35.32 17.79
CA PRO A 187 -7.21 -36.03 16.99
C PRO A 187 -8.45 -36.29 17.85
N VAL A 188 -9.57 -35.67 17.48
CA VAL A 188 -10.89 -35.96 18.05
C VAL A 188 -11.13 -37.47 17.89
N LYS A 189 -10.94 -38.22 18.97
CA LYS A 189 -11.31 -39.64 19.06
C LYS A 189 -12.83 -39.71 18.88
N VAL A 190 -13.27 -40.01 17.66
CA VAL A 190 -14.66 -40.38 17.39
C VAL A 190 -14.92 -41.67 18.15
N ARG A 191 -15.60 -41.56 19.29
CA ARG A 191 -16.06 -42.70 20.07
C ARG A 191 -17.19 -43.35 19.28
N VAL A 192 -16.88 -44.42 18.57
CA VAL A 192 -17.87 -45.31 17.96
C VAL A 192 -18.57 -46.04 19.11
N THR A 193 -19.81 -45.66 19.40
CA THR A 193 -20.71 -46.45 20.24
C THR A 193 -21.39 -47.47 19.35
N HIS A 194 -21.12 -48.75 19.63
CA HIS A 194 -21.81 -49.91 19.10
C HIS A 194 -23.27 -49.97 19.56
#